data_AF-A0A2N5M535-F1
#
_entry.id   AF-A0A2N5M535-F1
#
_cell.length_a   1.000
_cell.length_b   1.000
_cell.length_c   1.000
_cell.angle_alpha   90.00
_cell.angle_beta   90.00
_cell.angle_gamma   90.00
#
_symmetry.space_group_name_H-M   'P 1'
#
loop_
_entity.id
_entity.type
_entity.pdbx_description
1 polymer ?
#
loop_
_entity_poly.entity_id
_entity_poly.type
_entity_poly.pdbx_seq_one_letter_code
_entity_poly.pdbx_strand_id
1 'polypeptide(L)'
;MVVEQLAKNSKLTLKISDVVKLYKAGMSTADIAGKTNVSIRYINLVLKNNNVERRPRGSWKRQYTLNEDYFKTWSNNMAYILGFFVASKDTQTISIAQKEIEILNSIKTELKSEHPIIQNKKTGVYMLMLNSKIMRKDIIEIHGINPNKCLNLKFPKIPAEFMSHFVRGYFDGDGCIYKDKYFVNIVGGSKSFMESLVKILASQNINAVIKSFEHHYRVYISGDDPIKKFSAWIYKDKELYLQRKYIRFHKENK
;
A
#
# COMPACT_ATOMS: atom_id res chain seq x y z
N MET A 1 -42.65 1.87 24.72
CA MET A 1 -42.54 3.01 25.66
C MET A 1 -41.11 3.13 26.18
N VAL A 2 -40.26 3.90 25.50
CA VAL A 2 -39.14 4.64 26.11
C VAL A 2 -39.09 5.94 25.32
N VAL A 3 -40.07 6.79 25.60
CA VAL A 3 -40.28 8.10 24.97
C VAL A 3 -39.55 9.12 25.83
N GLU A 4 -38.64 9.84 25.17
CA GLU A 4 -38.28 11.24 25.42
C GLU A 4 -38.39 11.75 26.86
N GLN A 5 -37.31 11.63 27.62
CA GLN A 5 -37.06 12.55 28.72
C GLN A 5 -35.58 12.94 28.75
N LEU A 6 -35.17 13.81 27.82
CA LEU A 6 -33.91 14.53 27.94
C LEU A 6 -34.20 16.01 28.12
N ALA A 7 -33.98 16.43 29.36
CA ALA A 7 -33.89 17.78 29.91
C ALA A 7 -33.95 18.96 28.91
N LYS A 8 -34.96 19.80 29.12
CA LYS A 8 -34.98 21.21 28.72
C LYS A 8 -33.73 21.91 29.30
N ASN A 9 -32.72 22.10 28.47
CA ASN A 9 -31.69 23.13 28.67
C ASN A 9 -31.32 23.71 27.29
N SER A 10 -31.81 24.92 27.04
CA SER A 10 -31.78 25.64 25.78
C SER A 10 -30.41 26.22 25.41
N LYS A 11 -29.42 25.36 25.13
CA LYS A 11 -28.11 25.75 24.55
C LYS A 11 -27.57 24.83 23.44
N LEU A 12 -28.33 23.81 23.03
CA LEU A 12 -27.92 22.92 21.93
C LEU A 12 -28.31 23.52 20.58
N THR A 13 -27.37 24.21 19.94
CA THR A 13 -27.56 24.82 18.61
C THR A 13 -27.60 23.80 17.47
N LEU A 14 -27.17 22.55 17.69
CA LEU A 14 -27.03 21.51 16.66
C LEU A 14 -27.58 20.17 17.10
N LYS A 15 -28.25 19.45 16.18
CA LYS A 15 -28.81 18.13 16.46
C LYS A 15 -27.68 17.12 16.63
N ILE A 16 -27.93 16.07 17.43
CA ILE A 16 -26.98 14.95 17.65
C ILE A 16 -26.49 14.36 16.31
N SER A 17 -27.37 14.27 15.31
CA SER A 17 -27.03 13.80 13.95
C SER A 17 -25.95 14.64 13.27
N ASP A 18 -25.91 15.94 13.54
CA ASP A 18 -25.02 16.88 12.86
C ASP A 18 -23.61 16.79 13.44
N VAL A 19 -23.47 16.54 14.75
CA VAL A 19 -22.19 16.24 15.40
C VAL A 19 -21.53 15.00 14.79
N VAL A 20 -22.31 13.94 14.55
CA VAL A 20 -21.81 12.71 13.92
C VAL A 20 -21.38 12.97 12.48
N LYS A 21 -22.19 13.70 11.69
CA LYS A 21 -21.86 14.05 10.30
C LYS A 21 -20.59 14.90 10.21
N LEU A 22 -20.45 15.94 11.04
CA LEU A 22 -19.28 16.81 11.06
C LEU A 22 -18.01 16.04 11.44
N TYR A 23 -18.09 15.15 12.42
CA TYR A 23 -16.94 14.31 12.80
C TYR A 23 -16.53 13.36 11.68
N LYS A 24 -17.51 12.72 11.01
CA LYS A 24 -17.26 11.85 9.84
C LYS A 24 -16.71 12.63 8.64
N ALA A 25 -17.06 13.90 8.50
CA ALA A 25 -16.50 14.81 7.48
C ALA A 25 -15.06 15.28 7.81
N GLY A 26 -14.48 14.84 8.92
CA GLY A 26 -13.07 15.09 9.25
C GLY A 26 -12.83 16.18 10.30
N MET A 27 -13.85 16.92 10.75
CA MET A 27 -13.69 17.95 11.77
C MET A 27 -13.23 17.36 13.12
N SER A 28 -12.31 18.02 13.82
CA SER A 28 -11.89 17.56 15.15
C SER A 28 -12.99 17.79 16.19
N THR A 29 -12.97 17.03 17.30
CA THR A 29 -13.92 17.27 18.39
C THR A 29 -13.76 18.65 19.03
N ALA A 30 -12.55 19.24 18.93
CA ALA A 30 -12.30 20.62 19.38
C ALA A 30 -12.94 21.64 18.43
N ASP A 31 -12.81 21.45 17.11
CA ASP A 31 -13.43 22.36 16.13
C ASP A 31 -14.97 22.27 16.19
N ILE A 32 -15.51 21.06 16.39
CA ILE A 32 -16.94 20.87 16.59
C ILE A 32 -17.38 21.56 17.88
N ALA A 33 -16.63 21.45 18.98
CA ALA A 33 -16.94 22.18 20.23
C ALA A 33 -16.84 23.71 20.08
N GLY A 34 -15.99 24.19 19.16
CA GLY A 34 -15.91 25.62 18.85
C GLY A 34 -17.12 26.11 18.04
N LYS A 35 -17.60 25.30 17.08
CA LYS A 35 -18.77 25.64 16.24
C LYS A 35 -20.12 25.38 16.90
N THR A 36 -20.16 24.40 17.78
CA THR A 36 -21.35 23.95 18.48
C THR A 36 -21.09 24.29 19.94
N ASN A 37 -21.86 25.19 20.56
CA ASN A 37 -21.61 25.73 21.90
C ASN A 37 -21.77 24.69 23.03
N VAL A 38 -21.09 23.56 22.91
CA VAL A 38 -21.17 22.35 23.72
C VAL A 38 -19.75 21.89 24.04
N SER A 39 -19.58 21.25 25.19
CA SER A 39 -18.26 20.80 25.61
C SER A 39 -17.72 19.66 24.74
N ILE A 40 -16.38 19.57 24.62
CA ILE A 40 -15.70 18.42 24.00
C ILE A 40 -16.12 17.12 24.69
N ARG A 41 -16.34 17.13 26.01
CA ARG A 41 -16.82 15.98 26.78
C ARG A 41 -18.18 15.50 26.27
N TYR A 42 -19.10 16.42 26.03
CA TYR A 42 -20.41 16.11 25.48
C TYR A 42 -20.31 15.53 24.07
N ILE A 43 -19.48 16.11 23.19
CA ILE A 43 -19.25 15.57 21.84
C ILE A 43 -18.69 14.14 21.90
N ASN A 44 -17.74 13.87 22.79
CA ASN A 44 -17.20 12.52 22.97
C ASN A 44 -18.26 11.53 23.48
N LEU A 45 -19.14 11.96 24.39
CA LEU A 45 -20.27 11.17 24.85
C LEU A 45 -21.25 10.84 23.71
N VAL A 46 -21.60 11.84 22.90
CA VAL A 46 -22.46 11.68 21.72
C VAL A 46 -21.86 10.66 20.75
N LEU A 47 -20.58 10.78 20.42
CA LEU A 47 -19.91 9.88 19.49
C LEU A 47 -19.83 8.45 20.04
N LYS A 48 -19.60 8.29 21.36
CA LYS A 48 -19.64 6.98 22.03
C LYS A 48 -21.03 6.35 21.99
N ASN A 49 -22.07 7.11 22.35
CA ASN A 49 -23.45 6.61 22.41
C ASN A 49 -24.01 6.25 21.01
N ASN A 50 -23.43 6.82 19.95
CA ASN A 50 -23.78 6.52 18.56
C ASN A 50 -22.82 5.52 17.89
N ASN A 51 -21.99 4.79 18.67
CA ASN A 51 -21.06 3.79 18.18
C ASN A 51 -20.13 4.28 17.04
N VAL A 52 -19.72 5.55 17.09
CA VAL A 52 -18.84 6.13 16.08
C VAL A 52 -17.39 5.74 16.37
N GLU A 53 -16.76 5.03 15.42
CA GLU A 53 -15.34 4.66 15.52
C GLU A 53 -14.46 5.92 15.65
N ARG A 54 -13.52 5.86 16.60
CA ARG A 54 -12.63 6.98 16.91
C ARG A 54 -11.40 6.93 16.02
N ARG A 55 -11.01 8.10 15.50
CA ARG A 55 -9.73 8.22 14.76
C ARG A 55 -8.54 7.77 15.62
N PRO A 56 -7.52 7.13 15.01
CA PRO A 56 -6.34 6.69 15.73
C PRO A 56 -5.64 7.83 16.48
N ARG A 57 -5.12 7.53 17.68
CA ARG A 57 -4.36 8.51 18.48
C ARG A 57 -3.22 9.13 17.67
N GLY A 58 -3.14 10.46 17.65
CA GLY A 58 -2.14 11.25 16.93
C GLY A 58 -2.49 11.58 15.48
N SER A 59 -3.62 11.11 14.94
CA SER A 59 -4.03 11.43 13.55
C SER A 59 -4.22 12.93 13.31
N TRP A 60 -4.60 13.68 14.35
CA TRP A 60 -4.78 15.14 14.30
C TRP A 60 -3.47 15.92 14.16
N LYS A 61 -2.31 15.29 14.37
CA LYS A 61 -0.99 15.91 14.17
C LYS A 61 -0.51 15.83 12.72
N ARG A 62 -1.27 15.17 11.83
CA ARG A 62 -0.86 15.02 10.44
C ARG A 62 -1.01 16.33 9.69
N GLN A 63 0.03 16.66 8.94
CA GLN A 63 0.08 17.86 8.10
C GLN A 63 -0.42 17.59 6.68
N TYR A 64 -0.28 16.35 6.20
CA TYR A 64 -0.59 15.98 4.82
C TYR A 64 -1.75 14.99 4.77
N THR A 65 -2.62 15.15 3.78
CA THR A 65 -3.72 14.23 3.52
C THR A 65 -3.33 13.14 2.53
N LEU A 66 -4.09 12.04 2.53
CA LEU A 66 -4.05 10.96 1.54
C LEU A 66 -5.34 10.12 1.61
N ASN A 67 -5.58 9.26 0.61
CA ASN A 67 -6.61 8.24 0.68
C ASN A 67 -6.19 7.11 1.66
N GLU A 68 -6.62 7.21 2.91
CA GLU A 68 -6.27 6.21 3.94
C GLU A 68 -6.95 4.85 3.75
N ASP A 69 -8.07 4.80 3.03
CA ASP A 69 -8.86 3.60 2.77
C ASP A 69 -8.43 2.86 1.48
N TYR A 70 -7.32 3.28 0.88
CA TYR A 70 -6.88 2.81 -0.44
C TYR A 70 -6.72 1.29 -0.54
N PHE A 71 -6.28 0.61 0.54
CA PHE A 71 -6.06 -0.83 0.54
C PHE A 71 -7.32 -1.68 0.78
N LYS A 72 -8.49 -1.05 0.91
CA LYS A 72 -9.75 -1.77 1.15
C LYS A 72 -10.41 -2.30 -0.12
N THR A 73 -10.09 -1.72 -1.28
CA THR A 73 -10.69 -2.09 -2.57
C THR A 73 -9.59 -2.47 -3.55
N TRP A 74 -9.77 -3.60 -4.24
CA TRP A 74 -8.81 -4.04 -5.25
C TRP A 74 -8.91 -3.21 -6.53
N SER A 75 -7.75 -2.93 -7.12
CA SER A 75 -7.57 -2.39 -8.46
C SER A 75 -6.20 -2.82 -8.99
N ASN A 76 -5.95 -2.64 -10.29
CA ASN A 76 -4.65 -2.93 -10.90
C ASN A 76 -3.52 -2.16 -10.21
N ASN A 77 -3.73 -0.85 -9.98
CA ASN A 77 -2.77 0.01 -9.30
C ASN A 77 -2.61 -0.33 -7.82
N MET A 78 -3.69 -0.70 -7.13
CA MET A 78 -3.61 -1.11 -5.72
C MET A 78 -2.76 -2.37 -5.58
N ALA A 79 -2.97 -3.38 -6.42
CA ALA A 79 -2.20 -4.60 -6.40
C ALA A 79 -0.72 -4.35 -6.71
N TYR A 80 -0.43 -3.51 -7.70
CA TYR A 80 0.94 -3.06 -8.00
C TYR A 80 1.60 -2.37 -6.80
N ILE A 81 0.93 -1.39 -6.19
CA ILE A 81 1.45 -0.66 -5.03
C ILE A 81 1.68 -1.61 -3.85
N LEU A 82 0.77 -2.56 -3.61
CA LEU A 82 0.91 -3.58 -2.58
C LEU A 82 2.15 -4.47 -2.82
N GLY A 83 2.36 -4.91 -4.07
CA GLY A 83 3.54 -5.68 -4.46
C GLY A 83 4.84 -4.90 -4.24
N PHE A 84 4.83 -3.61 -4.58
CA PHE A 84 5.96 -2.71 -4.36
C PHE A 84 6.28 -2.55 -2.87
N PHE A 85 5.25 -2.42 -2.02
CA PHE A 85 5.42 -2.38 -0.58
C PHE A 85 5.98 -3.69 0.00
N VAL A 86 5.56 -4.83 -0.55
CA VAL A 86 6.07 -6.14 -0.13
C VAL A 86 7.56 -6.31 -0.48
N ALA A 87 8.01 -5.70 -1.57
CA ALA A 87 9.43 -5.66 -1.94
C ALA A 87 10.28 -4.71 -1.09
N SER A 88 9.66 -3.72 -0.43
CA SER A 88 10.38 -2.76 0.42
C SER A 88 10.91 -3.43 1.70
N LYS A 89 12.11 -3.01 2.12
CA LYS A 89 12.75 -3.47 3.36
C LYS A 89 12.26 -2.73 4.60
N ASP A 90 11.55 -1.61 4.45
CA ASP A 90 11.01 -0.88 5.59
C ASP A 90 9.74 -1.56 6.11
N THR A 91 9.82 -1.91 7.38
CA THR A 91 8.83 -2.70 8.11
C THR A 91 7.96 -1.85 9.02
N GLN A 92 8.43 -0.66 9.38
CA GLN A 92 7.80 0.16 10.41
C GLN A 92 6.91 1.24 9.83
N THR A 93 7.34 1.84 8.72
CA THR A 93 6.60 2.91 8.05
C THR A 93 6.10 2.49 6.67
N ILE A 94 4.96 3.04 6.26
CA ILE A 94 4.49 2.90 4.88
C ILE A 94 5.30 3.89 4.05
N SER A 95 6.46 3.42 3.58
CA SER A 95 7.39 4.20 2.79
C SER A 95 7.77 3.46 1.51
N ILE A 96 7.98 4.24 0.44
CA ILE A 96 8.53 3.75 -0.81
C ILE A 96 9.77 4.56 -1.13
N ALA A 97 10.89 3.86 -1.32
CA ALA A 97 12.16 4.47 -1.69
C ALA A 97 12.56 4.02 -3.10
N GLN A 98 12.90 4.96 -3.97
CA GLN A 98 13.39 4.69 -5.34
C GLN A 98 14.38 5.75 -5.80
N LYS A 99 15.22 5.39 -6.79
CA LYS A 99 16.13 6.36 -7.44
C LYS A 99 15.40 7.24 -8.44
N GLU A 100 14.39 6.70 -9.09
CA GLU A 100 13.53 7.39 -10.04
C GLU A 100 12.37 8.07 -9.30
N ILE A 101 12.21 9.37 -9.48
CA ILE A 101 11.16 10.15 -8.80
C ILE A 101 9.79 9.99 -9.46
N GLU A 102 9.77 9.65 -10.75
CA GLU A 102 8.57 9.57 -11.59
C GLU A 102 7.56 8.56 -11.04
N ILE A 103 8.01 7.36 -10.68
CA ILE A 103 7.15 6.34 -10.08
C ILE A 103 6.57 6.79 -8.73
N LEU A 104 7.35 7.53 -7.94
CA LEU A 104 6.90 8.03 -6.64
C LEU A 104 5.84 9.11 -6.85
N ASN A 105 6.00 9.97 -7.85
CA ASN A 105 4.98 10.94 -8.26
C ASN A 105 3.70 10.24 -8.73
N SER A 106 3.81 9.21 -9.57
CA SER A 106 2.64 8.44 -10.03
C SER A 106 1.91 7.77 -8.87
N ILE A 107 2.63 7.13 -7.94
CA ILE A 107 2.03 6.53 -6.74
C ILE A 107 1.43 7.59 -5.83
N LYS A 108 2.09 8.74 -5.64
CA LYS A 108 1.57 9.87 -4.86
C LYS A 108 0.22 10.34 -5.41
N THR A 109 0.12 10.51 -6.73
CA THR A 109 -1.11 10.91 -7.42
C THR A 109 -2.21 9.86 -7.27
N GLU A 110 -1.89 8.58 -7.51
CA GLU A 110 -2.82 7.46 -7.34
C GLU A 110 -3.41 7.38 -5.93
N LEU A 111 -2.58 7.61 -4.91
CA LEU A 111 -2.98 7.63 -3.51
C LEU A 111 -3.67 8.94 -3.07
N LYS A 112 -3.80 9.91 -3.99
CA LYS A 112 -4.28 11.28 -3.71
C LYS A 112 -3.57 11.89 -2.50
N SER A 113 -2.25 11.69 -2.42
CA SER A 113 -1.43 12.06 -1.28
C SER A 113 -0.77 13.42 -1.47
N GLU A 114 -0.77 14.26 -0.43
CA GLU A 114 -0.06 15.54 -0.42
C GLU A 114 1.37 15.43 0.11
N HIS A 115 1.76 14.24 0.59
CA HIS A 115 3.05 14.02 1.24
C HIS A 115 4.23 14.43 0.32
N PRO A 116 5.23 15.17 0.85
CA PRO A 116 6.39 15.53 0.06
C PRO A 116 7.24 14.28 -0.24
N ILE A 117 7.84 14.27 -1.42
CA ILE A 117 8.89 13.30 -1.75
C ILE A 117 10.21 13.91 -1.32
N ILE A 118 10.93 13.23 -0.44
CA ILE A 118 12.19 13.72 0.15
C ILE A 118 13.35 12.97 -0.48
N GLN A 119 14.37 13.70 -0.93
CA GLN A 119 15.60 13.10 -1.43
C GLN A 119 16.64 12.98 -0.32
N ASN A 120 17.20 11.79 -0.16
CA ASN A 120 18.40 11.62 0.65
C ASN A 120 19.62 12.17 -0.11
N LYS A 121 20.17 13.29 0.37
CA LYS A 121 21.30 13.99 -0.28
C LYS A 121 22.57 13.14 -0.41
N LYS A 122 22.75 12.12 0.44
CA LYS A 122 23.95 11.24 0.40
C LYS A 122 23.82 10.13 -0.63
N THR A 123 22.63 9.53 -0.73
CA THR A 123 22.42 8.35 -1.61
C THR A 123 21.74 8.68 -2.92
N GLY A 124 21.18 9.88 -3.05
CA GLY A 124 20.36 10.32 -4.19
C GLY A 124 18.97 9.67 -4.24
N VAL A 125 18.63 8.80 -3.29
CA VAL A 125 17.36 8.06 -3.25
C VAL A 125 16.23 8.97 -2.79
N TYR A 126 15.13 8.95 -3.52
CA TYR A 126 13.88 9.63 -3.16
C TYR A 126 13.00 8.71 -2.31
N MET A 127 12.29 9.31 -1.36
CA MET A 127 11.42 8.59 -0.42
C MET A 127 10.06 9.29 -0.31
N LEU A 128 8.99 8.52 -0.50
CA LEU A 128 7.61 8.92 -0.19
C LEU A 128 7.21 8.22 1.12
N MET A 129 7.00 8.99 2.19
CA MET A 129 6.62 8.48 3.52
C MET A 129 5.17 8.86 3.82
N LEU A 130 4.25 7.89 3.86
CA LEU A 130 2.81 8.14 4.02
C LEU A 130 2.34 8.10 5.47
N ASN A 131 3.02 7.33 6.33
CA ASN A 131 2.77 7.26 7.78
C ASN A 131 1.27 7.09 8.18
N SER A 132 0.50 6.36 7.37
CA SER A 132 -0.90 6.10 7.66
C SER A 132 -1.09 4.91 8.60
N LYS A 133 -1.69 5.12 9.78
CA LYS A 133 -2.06 4.03 10.70
C LYS A 133 -3.20 3.18 10.16
N ILE A 134 -4.13 3.79 9.41
CA ILE A 134 -5.28 3.10 8.81
C ILE A 134 -4.79 2.19 7.68
N MET A 135 -4.04 2.72 6.71
CA MET A 135 -3.45 1.88 5.67
C MET A 135 -2.58 0.76 6.25
N ARG A 136 -1.85 1.03 7.34
CA ARG A 136 -1.01 0.01 7.99
C ARG A 136 -1.86 -1.11 8.56
N LYS A 137 -2.96 -0.75 9.22
CA LYS A 137 -3.95 -1.69 9.72
C LYS A 137 -4.54 -2.50 8.56
N ASP A 138 -4.95 -1.86 7.48
CA ASP A 138 -5.50 -2.52 6.30
C ASP A 138 -4.50 -3.50 5.65
N ILE A 139 -3.24 -3.10 5.46
CA ILE A 139 -2.16 -3.98 4.95
C ILE A 139 -1.97 -5.23 5.84
N ILE A 140 -2.11 -5.09 7.16
CA ILE A 140 -1.94 -6.21 8.09
C ILE A 140 -3.18 -7.08 8.12
N GLU A 141 -4.36 -6.50 8.34
CA GLU A 141 -5.60 -7.22 8.61
C GLU A 141 -6.25 -7.78 7.34
N ILE A 142 -6.22 -7.02 6.24
CA ILE A 142 -6.83 -7.43 4.96
C ILE A 142 -5.85 -8.30 4.18
N HIS A 143 -4.59 -7.88 4.09
CA HIS A 143 -3.61 -8.50 3.20
C HIS A 143 -2.64 -9.45 3.91
N GLY A 144 -2.65 -9.52 5.24
CA GLY A 144 -1.82 -10.43 6.02
C GLY A 144 -0.34 -10.06 6.05
N ILE A 145 0.02 -8.80 5.74
CA ILE A 145 1.41 -8.40 5.52
C ILE A 145 1.95 -7.68 6.76
N ASN A 146 2.49 -8.44 7.72
CA ASN A 146 2.97 -7.98 9.03
C ASN A 146 4.32 -7.27 9.00
N PRO A 147 4.57 -6.20 9.79
CA PRO A 147 5.84 -5.46 9.84
C PRO A 147 7.12 -6.30 9.72
N ASN A 148 7.29 -7.37 10.50
CA ASN A 148 8.52 -8.20 10.51
C ASN A 148 8.64 -9.15 9.28
N LYS A 149 8.28 -8.67 8.08
CA LYS A 149 8.05 -9.42 6.83
C LYS A 149 9.22 -10.26 6.39
N CYS A 150 10.45 -9.79 6.57
CA CYS A 150 11.56 -10.26 5.74
C CYS A 150 11.77 -11.77 5.80
N LEU A 151 11.58 -12.46 6.93
CA LEU A 151 11.86 -13.90 7.03
C LEU A 151 10.60 -14.79 6.90
N ASN A 152 9.47 -14.38 7.47
CA ASN A 152 8.27 -15.24 7.63
C ASN A 152 7.04 -14.76 6.86
N LEU A 153 7.22 -13.94 5.81
CA LEU A 153 6.11 -13.47 4.99
C LEU A 153 5.42 -14.63 4.24
N LYS A 154 4.10 -14.71 4.39
CA LYS A 154 3.26 -15.55 3.52
C LYS A 154 2.82 -14.75 2.30
N PHE A 155 2.65 -15.44 1.18
CA PHE A 155 2.10 -14.81 -0.02
C PHE A 155 0.65 -14.35 0.26
N PRO A 156 0.30 -13.07 0.01
CA PRO A 156 -1.04 -12.55 0.30
C PRO A 156 -2.08 -13.19 -0.61
N LYS A 157 -3.33 -13.29 -0.13
CA LYS A 157 -4.47 -13.77 -0.93
C LYS A 157 -4.89 -12.66 -1.89
N ILE A 158 -4.53 -12.80 -3.16
CA ILE A 158 -4.81 -11.81 -4.21
C ILE A 158 -5.80 -12.43 -5.22
N PRO A 159 -6.87 -11.72 -5.62
CA PRO A 159 -7.74 -12.18 -6.69
C PRO A 159 -6.97 -12.41 -7.99
N ALA A 160 -7.34 -13.44 -8.76
CA ALA A 160 -6.57 -13.88 -9.92
C ALA A 160 -6.34 -12.77 -10.96
N GLU A 161 -7.34 -11.91 -11.21
CA GLU A 161 -7.25 -10.78 -12.14
C GLU A 161 -6.17 -9.74 -11.76
N PHE A 162 -5.82 -9.63 -10.47
CA PHE A 162 -4.83 -8.65 -9.98
C PHE A 162 -3.44 -9.25 -9.77
N MET A 163 -3.28 -10.56 -9.96
CA MET A 163 -2.03 -11.27 -9.65
C MET A 163 -0.85 -10.76 -10.48
N SER A 164 -1.06 -10.52 -11.78
CA SER A 164 -0.02 -9.99 -12.68
C SER A 164 0.48 -8.62 -12.20
N HIS A 165 -0.43 -7.77 -11.73
CA HIS A 165 -0.12 -6.43 -11.24
C HIS A 165 0.64 -6.47 -9.92
N PHE A 166 0.26 -7.34 -8.99
CA PHE A 166 1.03 -7.55 -7.76
C PHE A 166 2.45 -8.05 -8.03
N VAL A 167 2.58 -9.06 -8.90
CA VAL A 167 3.90 -9.60 -9.27
C VAL A 167 4.73 -8.54 -10.00
N ARG A 168 4.11 -7.69 -10.85
CA ARG A 168 4.78 -6.52 -11.46
C ARG A 168 5.34 -5.59 -10.38
N GLY A 169 4.53 -5.22 -9.39
CA GLY A 169 4.95 -4.34 -8.30
C GLY A 169 6.11 -4.91 -7.48
N TYR A 170 6.03 -6.21 -7.15
CA TYR A 170 7.10 -6.89 -6.42
C TYR A 170 8.39 -7.00 -7.24
N PHE A 171 8.28 -7.37 -8.52
CA PHE A 171 9.39 -7.38 -9.46
C PHE A 171 10.00 -5.99 -9.62
N ASP A 172 9.21 -4.93 -9.69
CA ASP A 172 9.70 -3.57 -9.82
C ASP A 172 10.43 -3.09 -8.56
N GLY A 173 10.02 -3.54 -7.38
CA GLY A 173 10.73 -3.29 -6.13
C GLY A 173 12.06 -4.05 -5.99
N ASP A 174 12.06 -5.39 -6.11
CA ASP A 174 13.23 -6.24 -5.76
C ASP A 174 13.66 -7.23 -6.86
N GLY A 175 13.16 -7.04 -8.07
CA GLY A 175 13.57 -7.80 -9.26
C GLY A 175 14.66 -7.12 -10.09
N CYS A 176 15.30 -7.87 -10.97
CA CYS A 176 16.27 -7.38 -11.93
C CYS A 176 16.22 -8.20 -13.22
N ILE A 177 16.36 -7.51 -14.35
CA ILE A 177 16.46 -8.11 -15.69
C ILE A 177 17.86 -7.91 -16.25
N TYR A 178 18.45 -9.03 -16.69
CA TYR A 178 19.69 -9.13 -17.43
C TYR A 178 19.36 -9.69 -18.82
N LYS A 179 18.94 -8.81 -19.73
CA LYS A 179 18.48 -9.22 -21.07
C LYS A 179 19.59 -9.89 -21.87
N ASP A 180 20.82 -9.37 -21.80
CA ASP A 180 22.00 -9.95 -22.49
C ASP A 180 22.33 -11.38 -22.01
N LYS A 181 21.89 -11.73 -20.80
CA LYS A 181 22.07 -13.07 -20.22
C LYS A 181 20.79 -13.91 -20.30
N TYR A 182 19.77 -13.40 -20.99
CA TYR A 182 18.41 -13.98 -21.06
C TYR A 182 17.93 -14.43 -19.68
N PHE A 183 18.00 -13.51 -18.72
CA PHE A 183 17.81 -13.86 -17.32
C PHE A 183 17.08 -12.77 -16.51
N VAL A 184 16.07 -13.16 -15.72
CA VAL A 184 15.38 -12.35 -14.71
C VAL A 184 15.57 -12.97 -13.33
N ASN A 185 15.98 -12.18 -12.34
CA ASN A 185 15.91 -12.58 -10.93
C ASN A 185 14.90 -11.74 -10.16
N ILE A 186 14.30 -12.36 -9.16
CA ILE A 186 13.52 -11.71 -8.10
C ILE A 186 14.14 -12.13 -6.78
N VAL A 187 14.44 -11.17 -5.91
CA VAL A 187 15.02 -11.40 -4.58
C VAL A 187 13.92 -11.32 -3.53
N GLY A 188 14.03 -12.12 -2.47
CA GLY A 188 13.11 -12.07 -1.34
C GLY A 188 13.69 -12.76 -0.11
N GLY A 189 13.34 -12.31 1.09
CA GLY A 189 13.86 -12.88 2.34
C GLY A 189 13.09 -14.10 2.85
N SER A 190 11.86 -14.33 2.36
CA SER A 190 11.00 -15.40 2.87
C SER A 190 10.88 -16.57 1.90
N LYS A 191 11.28 -17.76 2.36
CA LYS A 191 11.22 -19.00 1.57
C LYS A 191 9.79 -19.31 1.09
N SER A 192 8.82 -19.27 2.01
CA SER A 192 7.41 -19.59 1.72
C SER A 192 6.82 -18.66 0.68
N PHE A 193 7.16 -17.37 0.74
CA PHE A 193 6.74 -16.40 -0.26
C PHE A 193 7.33 -16.75 -1.64
N MET A 194 8.63 -17.03 -1.70
CA MET A 194 9.33 -17.28 -2.95
C MET A 194 8.94 -18.61 -3.60
N GLU A 195 8.66 -19.65 -2.82
CA GLU A 195 8.10 -20.91 -3.32
C GLU A 195 6.68 -20.72 -3.88
N SER A 196 5.87 -19.88 -3.24
CA SER A 196 4.54 -19.52 -3.75
C SER A 196 4.63 -18.75 -5.07
N LEU A 197 5.59 -17.83 -5.16
CA LEU A 197 5.87 -17.10 -6.40
C LEU A 197 6.24 -18.06 -7.55
N VAL A 198 7.08 -19.07 -7.31
CA VAL A 198 7.41 -20.09 -8.33
C VAL A 198 6.16 -20.84 -8.80
N LYS A 199 5.27 -21.23 -7.87
CA LYS A 199 4.00 -21.91 -8.23
C LYS A 199 3.09 -21.03 -9.06
N ILE A 200 3.01 -19.73 -8.72
CA ILE A 200 2.24 -18.75 -9.49
C ILE A 200 2.82 -18.61 -10.90
N LEU A 201 4.14 -18.48 -11.04
CA LEU A 201 4.79 -18.43 -12.36
C LEU A 201 4.53 -19.70 -13.18
N ALA A 202 4.63 -20.87 -12.55
CA ALA A 202 4.34 -22.14 -13.21
C ALA A 202 2.88 -22.21 -13.72
N SER A 203 1.92 -21.68 -12.96
CA SER A 203 0.51 -21.60 -13.40
C SER A 203 0.29 -20.74 -14.66
N GLN A 204 1.25 -19.87 -14.97
CA GLN A 204 1.26 -19.03 -16.17
C GLN A 204 2.15 -19.61 -17.28
N ASN A 205 2.56 -20.87 -17.16
CA ASN A 205 3.51 -21.53 -18.07
C ASN A 205 4.87 -20.82 -18.14
N ILE A 206 5.31 -20.23 -17.02
CA ILE A 206 6.61 -19.57 -16.88
C ILE A 206 7.48 -20.43 -15.95
N ASN A 207 8.47 -21.09 -16.54
CA ASN A 207 9.41 -21.91 -15.78
C ASN A 207 10.35 -21.01 -14.97
N ALA A 208 10.41 -21.27 -13.65
CA ALA A 208 11.25 -20.53 -12.73
C ALA A 208 11.94 -21.46 -11.71
N VAL A 209 13.16 -21.13 -11.33
CA VAL A 209 13.98 -21.91 -10.38
C VAL A 209 14.27 -21.08 -9.14
N ILE A 210 14.06 -21.65 -7.96
CA ILE A 210 14.44 -21.01 -6.69
C ILE A 210 15.86 -21.45 -6.28
N LYS A 211 16.69 -20.50 -5.83
CA LYS A 211 17.95 -20.76 -5.14
C LYS A 211 17.94 -20.13 -3.75
N SER A 212 18.47 -20.88 -2.78
CA SER A 212 18.64 -20.44 -1.39
C SER A 212 20.03 -19.84 -1.18
N PHE A 213 20.10 -18.76 -0.42
CA PHE A 213 21.33 -18.16 0.10
C PHE A 213 21.19 -17.99 1.61
N GLU A 214 22.26 -17.57 2.28
CA GLU A 214 22.33 -17.48 3.75
C GLU A 214 21.24 -16.60 4.37
N HIS A 215 20.90 -15.47 3.72
CA HIS A 215 19.94 -14.49 4.25
C HIS A 215 18.80 -14.15 3.30
N HIS A 216 18.75 -14.77 2.12
CA HIS A 216 17.75 -14.46 1.10
C HIS A 216 17.57 -15.63 0.12
N TYR A 217 16.51 -15.52 -0.67
CA TYR A 217 16.17 -16.45 -1.74
C TYR A 217 16.11 -15.68 -3.05
N ARG A 218 16.34 -16.38 -4.15
CA ARG A 218 16.22 -15.81 -5.49
C ARG A 218 15.41 -16.73 -6.38
N VAL A 219 14.44 -16.17 -7.07
CA VAL A 219 13.71 -16.84 -8.14
C VAL A 219 14.32 -16.41 -9.47
N TYR A 220 14.69 -17.39 -10.28
CA TYR A 220 15.37 -17.27 -11.56
C TYR A 220 14.39 -17.64 -12.69
N ILE A 221 14.15 -16.73 -13.64
CA ILE A 221 13.47 -17.03 -14.91
C ILE A 221 14.52 -16.88 -16.00
N SER A 222 14.76 -17.96 -16.75
CA SER A 222 15.84 -18.04 -17.73
C SER A 222 15.32 -18.48 -19.10
N GLY A 223 15.95 -17.99 -20.16
CA GLY A 223 15.59 -18.30 -21.54
C GLY A 223 14.68 -17.26 -22.17
N ASP A 224 14.72 -17.18 -23.49
CA ASP A 224 14.02 -16.14 -24.25
C ASP A 224 12.48 -16.25 -24.15
N ASP A 225 11.93 -17.44 -24.38
CA ASP A 225 10.48 -17.67 -24.31
C ASP A 225 9.89 -17.43 -22.90
N PRO A 226 10.43 -17.99 -21.79
CA PRO A 226 9.94 -17.70 -20.45
C PRO A 226 9.99 -16.22 -20.08
N ILE A 227 11.02 -15.49 -20.52
CA ILE A 227 11.16 -14.05 -20.25
C ILE A 227 10.15 -13.24 -21.05
N LYS A 228 9.92 -13.59 -22.31
CA LYS A 228 8.87 -12.97 -23.14
C LYS A 228 7.49 -13.19 -22.52
N LYS A 229 7.18 -14.42 -22.09
CA LYS A 229 5.94 -14.76 -21.38
C LYS A 229 5.80 -13.98 -20.08
N PHE A 230 6.85 -13.92 -19.27
CA PHE A 230 6.87 -13.15 -18.02
C PHE A 230 6.59 -11.67 -18.27
N SER A 231 7.31 -11.06 -19.20
CA SER A 231 7.11 -9.65 -19.57
C SER A 231 5.69 -9.39 -20.07
N ALA A 232 5.21 -10.19 -21.02
CA ALA A 232 3.87 -10.05 -21.59
C ALA A 232 2.78 -10.16 -20.51
N TRP A 233 2.96 -11.08 -19.56
CA TRP A 233 2.01 -11.29 -18.47
C TRP A 233 1.99 -10.13 -17.47
N ILE A 234 3.16 -9.75 -16.90
CA ILE A 234 3.18 -8.72 -15.85
C ILE A 234 2.88 -7.32 -16.39
N TYR A 235 3.15 -7.05 -17.67
CA TYR A 235 2.92 -5.76 -18.30
C TYR A 235 1.63 -5.69 -19.11
N LYS A 236 0.81 -6.74 -19.11
CA LYS A 236 -0.56 -6.68 -19.60
C LYS A 236 -1.32 -5.59 -18.83
N ASP A 237 -2.03 -4.73 -19.56
CA ASP A 237 -2.86 -3.65 -19.02
C ASP A 237 -2.13 -2.80 -17.96
N LYS A 238 -0.84 -2.49 -18.20
CA LYS A 238 0.00 -1.74 -17.27
C LYS A 238 -0.42 -0.27 -17.20
N GLU A 239 -0.48 0.25 -15.98
CA GLU A 239 -0.63 1.67 -15.68
C GLU A 239 0.61 2.13 -14.90
N LEU A 240 0.74 1.67 -13.65
CA LEU A 240 1.96 1.87 -12.85
C LEU A 240 3.03 0.81 -13.15
N TYR A 241 4.25 1.27 -13.42
CA TYR A 241 5.45 0.46 -13.63
C TYR A 241 6.74 1.28 -13.57
N LEU A 242 7.89 0.61 -13.39
CA LEU A 242 9.20 1.24 -13.53
C LEU A 242 9.68 1.26 -14.97
N GLN A 243 9.71 2.46 -15.55
CA GLN A 243 10.06 2.68 -16.96
C GLN A 243 11.40 2.04 -17.35
N ARG A 244 12.45 2.16 -16.51
CA ARG A 244 13.76 1.54 -16.78
C ARG A 244 13.71 0.00 -16.94
N LYS A 245 12.83 -0.70 -16.22
CA LYS A 245 12.70 -2.16 -16.30
C LYS A 245 11.88 -2.53 -17.52
N TYR A 246 10.79 -1.82 -17.77
CA TYR A 246 9.99 -1.98 -18.97
C TYR A 246 10.82 -1.81 -20.25
N ILE A 247 11.60 -0.73 -20.37
CA ILE A 247 12.48 -0.48 -21.51
C ILE A 247 13.47 -1.62 -21.71
N ARG A 248 14.05 -2.17 -20.62
CA ARG A 248 15.00 -3.29 -20.73
C ARG A 248 14.37 -4.55 -21.33
N PHE A 249 13.10 -4.85 -21.06
CA PHE A 249 12.43 -5.97 -21.72
C PHE A 249 12.27 -5.76 -23.23
N HIS A 250 12.08 -4.51 -23.67
CA HIS A 250 11.74 -4.16 -25.06
C HIS A 250 12.94 -3.72 -25.90
N LYS A 251 14.12 -3.49 -25.30
CA LYS A 251 15.34 -3.14 -26.03
C LYS A 251 15.76 -4.29 -26.95
N GLU A 252 15.88 -4.08 -28.25
CA GLU A 252 16.40 -5.11 -29.16
C GLU A 252 17.81 -5.55 -28.75
N ASN A 253 18.10 -6.85 -28.84
CA ASN A 253 19.44 -7.36 -28.64
C ASN A 253 20.26 -6.94 -29.87
N LYS A 254 21.27 -6.07 -29.66
CA LYS A 254 22.27 -5.76 -30.68
C LYS A 254 23.31 -6.87 -30.74
#